data_AF-A0A2K4Y534-F1
#
_entry.id   AF-A0A2K4Y534-F1
#
_cell.length_a   1.000
_cell.length_b   1.000
_cell.length_c   1.000
_cell.angle_alpha   90.00
_cell.angle_beta   90.00
_cell.angle_gamma   90.00
#
_symmetry.space_group_name_H-M   'P 1'
#
loop_
_entity.id
_entity.type
_entity.pdbx_description
1 polymer ?
#
loop_
_entity_poly.entity_id
_entity_poly.type
_entity_poly.pdbx_seq_one_letter_code
_entity_poly.pdbx_strand_id
1 'polypeptide(L)'
;VTDVDPELFYDAAAAYKENSDHTAAALNKLTGVDAANAAGTHGVGPQWATAYDAAADEVGQVAYRLVNAFHNLGSLLRQDGVNHDETEDASTLNQRDAYGAPVTPPGESAGTFIDAAVKVSSVAGGGDPEPPHWDLVRGQITDGWPDGHPDHALSASAAWETFGHDLVGIDDQPGPEEQRLIVDVEAAEIAFVIDRLNEARMVSTDIAGACGDMSRAAKDYGNELKSVKDDMAFIVKCLYLIVTALDAYPPQLHLIAEAIKNTFIATAVTQINGLNAALRVTATASMKDLGVAGTAMGTALPAVKSILALVPRSVTPTPTQRVNDNRRKGRRAEEIAGIDQTVPKQRIQIVDPNTGKTRYRIPDELDRDNHVVREVKNVQKLRVTQQIRDFAEYAQERGFKFVIVVDKGRTDYQGALETLQRDYQGLQVEIDDSRNLS
;
A
#
# COMPACT_ATOMS: atom_id res chain seq x y z
N VAL A 1 35.43 -0.73 7.93
CA VAL A 1 34.15 -0.08 8.24
C VAL A 1 33.90 0.83 7.07
N THR A 2 33.00 0.39 6.23
CA THR A 2 32.60 0.98 4.95
C THR A 2 31.75 2.20 5.28
N ASP A 3 32.11 3.33 4.69
CA ASP A 3 31.61 4.68 5.00
C ASP A 3 30.31 4.89 4.21
N VAL A 4 29.18 4.44 4.79
CA VAL A 4 27.86 4.47 4.15
C VAL A 4 27.05 5.65 4.70
N ASP A 5 26.44 6.43 3.80
CA ASP A 5 25.55 7.54 4.17
C ASP A 5 24.30 7.02 4.91
N PRO A 6 24.14 7.30 6.21
CA PRO A 6 23.00 6.83 7.00
C PRO A 6 21.66 7.39 6.53
N GLU A 7 21.66 8.56 5.86
CA GLU A 7 20.44 9.24 5.44
C GLU A 7 19.68 8.43 4.37
N LEU A 8 20.40 7.65 3.55
CA LEU A 8 19.81 6.74 2.56
C LEU A 8 18.91 5.67 3.22
N PHE A 9 19.31 5.16 4.39
CA PHE A 9 18.52 4.19 5.14
C PHE A 9 17.30 4.84 5.80
N TYR A 10 17.43 6.08 6.29
CA TYR A 10 16.31 6.81 6.89
C TYR A 10 15.26 7.19 5.85
N ASP A 11 15.66 7.66 4.67
CA ASP A 11 14.75 8.00 3.57
C ASP A 11 13.96 6.75 3.12
N ALA A 12 14.66 5.62 2.92
CA ALA A 12 14.02 4.34 2.59
C ALA A 12 13.10 3.84 3.72
N ALA A 13 13.51 4.01 4.99
CA ALA A 13 12.69 3.65 6.13
C ALA A 13 11.37 4.42 6.17
N ALA A 14 11.42 5.75 5.96
CA ALA A 14 10.24 6.60 5.94
C ALA A 14 9.27 6.19 4.82
N ALA A 15 9.79 5.91 3.62
CA ALA A 15 8.97 5.45 2.49
C ALA A 15 8.25 4.12 2.82
N TYR A 16 8.91 3.17 3.45
CA TYR A 16 8.30 1.90 3.86
C TYR A 16 7.26 2.07 4.97
N LYS A 17 7.45 3.02 5.90
CA LYS A 17 6.42 3.38 6.88
C LYS A 17 5.20 4.01 6.21
N GLU A 18 5.40 4.90 5.25
CA GLU A 18 4.31 5.49 4.46
C GLU A 18 3.56 4.44 3.63
N ASN A 19 4.27 3.48 3.01
CA ASN A 19 3.65 2.34 2.32
C ASN A 19 2.78 1.51 3.25
N SER A 20 3.17 1.32 4.51
CA SER A 20 2.33 0.62 5.49
C SER A 20 1.03 1.39 5.79
N ASP A 21 1.09 2.73 5.89
CA ASP A 21 -0.10 3.56 6.11
C ASP A 21 -1.04 3.56 4.90
N HIS A 22 -0.48 3.72 3.70
CA HIS A 22 -1.25 3.71 2.45
C HIS A 22 -1.94 2.36 2.23
N THR A 23 -1.21 1.26 2.44
CA THR A 23 -1.78 -0.09 2.32
C THR A 23 -2.87 -0.32 3.36
N ALA A 24 -2.67 0.10 4.61
CA ALA A 24 -3.66 -0.03 5.66
C ALA A 24 -4.93 0.80 5.38
N ALA A 25 -4.76 2.03 4.90
CA ALA A 25 -5.87 2.88 4.50
C ALA A 25 -6.65 2.27 3.34
N ALA A 26 -5.97 1.72 2.33
CA ALA A 26 -6.61 1.04 1.21
C ALA A 26 -7.36 -0.23 1.66
N LEU A 27 -6.77 -1.02 2.57
CA LEU A 27 -7.43 -2.20 3.16
C LEU A 27 -8.67 -1.81 3.98
N ASN A 28 -8.64 -0.68 4.68
CA ASN A 28 -9.81 -0.16 5.40
C ASN A 28 -10.94 0.28 4.46
N LYS A 29 -10.63 0.83 3.28
CA LYS A 29 -11.64 1.13 2.24
C LYS A 29 -12.31 -0.15 1.76
N LEU A 30 -11.52 -1.19 1.47
CA LEU A 30 -12.03 -2.50 1.02
C LEU A 30 -13.01 -3.10 2.04
N THR A 31 -12.64 -3.09 3.32
CA THR A 31 -13.45 -3.71 4.38
C THR A 31 -14.64 -2.87 4.82
N GLY A 32 -14.68 -1.59 4.44
CA GLY A 32 -15.81 -0.69 4.68
C GLY A 32 -16.98 -0.85 3.71
N VAL A 33 -16.85 -1.65 2.64
CA VAL A 33 -17.92 -1.89 1.68
C VAL A 33 -18.86 -2.99 2.18
N ASP A 34 -20.18 -2.71 2.12
CA ASP A 34 -21.20 -3.72 2.39
C ASP A 34 -21.41 -4.59 1.14
N ALA A 35 -20.98 -5.84 1.22
CA ALA A 35 -21.17 -6.85 0.19
C ALA A 35 -22.25 -7.88 0.59
N ALA A 36 -22.86 -7.74 1.77
CA ALA A 36 -23.76 -8.75 2.33
C ALA A 36 -24.93 -9.03 1.39
N ASN A 37 -25.41 -10.27 1.38
CA ASN A 37 -26.56 -10.69 0.57
C ASN A 37 -26.36 -10.61 -0.95
N ALA A 38 -25.16 -10.38 -1.46
CA ALA A 38 -24.89 -10.31 -2.89
C ALA A 38 -25.16 -11.65 -3.61
N ALA A 39 -24.87 -12.78 -2.96
CA ALA A 39 -24.89 -14.10 -3.59
C ALA A 39 -26.26 -14.77 -3.66
N GLY A 40 -27.22 -14.37 -2.84
CA GLY A 40 -28.49 -15.08 -2.71
C GLY A 40 -28.40 -16.37 -1.87
N THR A 41 -29.56 -16.88 -1.48
CA THR A 41 -29.74 -18.12 -0.71
C THR A 41 -30.18 -19.30 -1.57
N HIS A 42 -30.51 -19.03 -2.83
CA HIS A 42 -31.03 -19.98 -3.79
C HIS A 42 -30.01 -20.41 -4.86
N GLY A 43 -30.27 -21.55 -5.51
CA GLY A 43 -29.46 -22.06 -6.62
C GLY A 43 -27.96 -22.14 -6.33
N VAL A 44 -27.16 -21.52 -7.21
CA VAL A 44 -25.68 -21.49 -7.11
C VAL A 44 -25.15 -20.48 -6.09
N GLY A 45 -26.01 -19.60 -5.56
CA GLY A 45 -25.64 -18.50 -4.67
C GLY A 45 -24.79 -18.92 -3.46
N PRO A 46 -25.27 -19.85 -2.61
CA PRO A 46 -24.52 -20.30 -1.44
C PRO A 46 -23.13 -20.90 -1.76
N GLN A 47 -23.02 -21.60 -2.90
CA GLN A 47 -21.75 -22.16 -3.35
C GLN A 47 -20.78 -21.07 -3.77
N TRP A 48 -21.25 -20.11 -4.56
CA TRP A 48 -20.46 -18.96 -4.99
C TRP A 48 -20.02 -18.11 -3.80
N ALA A 49 -20.92 -17.87 -2.83
CA ALA A 49 -20.61 -17.16 -1.60
C ALA A 49 -19.49 -17.81 -0.81
N THR A 50 -19.54 -19.14 -0.66
CA THR A 50 -18.51 -19.91 0.04
C THR A 50 -17.15 -19.77 -0.63
N ALA A 51 -17.11 -19.84 -1.97
CA ALA A 51 -15.88 -19.67 -2.73
C ALA A 51 -15.32 -18.24 -2.62
N TYR A 52 -16.19 -17.23 -2.70
CA TYR A 52 -15.81 -15.83 -2.59
C TYR A 52 -15.27 -15.53 -1.19
N ASP A 53 -15.99 -15.91 -0.14
CA ASP A 53 -15.61 -15.62 1.24
C ASP A 53 -14.28 -16.30 1.61
N ALA A 54 -14.02 -17.52 1.10
CA ALA A 54 -12.75 -18.19 1.29
C ALA A 54 -11.59 -17.44 0.61
N ALA A 55 -11.75 -17.05 -0.66
CA ALA A 55 -10.72 -16.30 -1.38
C ALA A 55 -10.50 -14.90 -0.78
N ALA A 56 -11.57 -14.22 -0.37
CA ALA A 56 -11.51 -12.92 0.29
C ALA A 56 -10.76 -12.99 1.63
N ASP A 57 -10.96 -14.06 2.42
CA ASP A 57 -10.22 -14.29 3.65
C ASP A 57 -8.73 -14.50 3.37
N GLU A 58 -8.37 -15.31 2.37
CA GLU A 58 -6.97 -15.55 1.99
C GLU A 58 -6.27 -14.27 1.52
N VAL A 59 -6.90 -13.49 0.64
CA VAL A 59 -6.34 -12.21 0.17
C VAL A 59 -6.23 -11.20 1.31
N GLY A 60 -7.27 -11.05 2.13
CA GLY A 60 -7.25 -10.16 3.29
C GLY A 60 -6.16 -10.55 4.29
N GLN A 61 -5.95 -11.85 4.49
CA GLN A 61 -4.92 -12.41 5.36
C GLN A 61 -3.49 -12.10 4.89
N VAL A 62 -3.21 -12.12 3.59
CA VAL A 62 -1.89 -11.76 3.08
C VAL A 62 -1.72 -10.23 3.07
N ALA A 63 -2.77 -9.48 2.71
CA ALA A 63 -2.76 -8.02 2.67
C ALA A 63 -2.43 -7.36 4.02
N TYR A 64 -3.08 -7.74 5.12
CA TYR A 64 -2.76 -7.15 6.42
C TYR A 64 -1.34 -7.52 6.89
N ARG A 65 -0.83 -8.69 6.49
CA ARG A 65 0.55 -9.10 6.76
C ARG A 65 1.54 -8.29 5.94
N LEU A 66 1.18 -7.89 4.72
CA LEU A 66 1.99 -6.98 3.91
C LEU A 66 2.10 -5.59 4.56
N VAL A 67 1.00 -5.06 5.11
CA VAL A 67 1.03 -3.82 5.92
C VAL A 67 2.10 -3.93 7.02
N ASN A 68 2.04 -5.01 7.80
CA ASN A 68 2.98 -5.24 8.89
C ASN A 68 4.40 -5.50 8.38
N ALA A 69 4.56 -6.11 7.21
CA ALA A 69 5.85 -6.34 6.60
C ALA A 69 6.50 -5.01 6.17
N PHE A 70 5.76 -4.10 5.56
CA PHE A 70 6.23 -2.75 5.25
C PHE A 70 6.60 -1.99 6.52
N HIS A 71 5.77 -2.07 7.56
CA HIS A 71 6.09 -1.49 8.86
C HIS A 71 7.41 -2.04 9.43
N ASN A 72 7.61 -3.35 9.42
CA ASN A 72 8.81 -3.99 9.96
C ASN A 72 10.06 -3.68 9.13
N LEU A 73 9.97 -3.69 7.80
CA LEU A 73 11.06 -3.31 6.92
C LEU A 73 11.48 -1.85 7.14
N GLY A 74 10.52 -0.94 7.29
CA GLY A 74 10.82 0.45 7.67
C GLY A 74 11.54 0.55 9.03
N SER A 75 11.14 -0.25 10.02
CA SER A 75 11.85 -0.30 11.32
C SER A 75 13.27 -0.84 11.20
N LEU A 76 13.49 -1.85 10.36
CA LEU A 76 14.80 -2.47 10.12
C LEU A 76 15.75 -1.52 9.40
N LEU A 77 15.28 -0.88 8.32
CA LEU A 77 16.04 0.11 7.57
C LEU A 77 16.47 1.27 8.47
N ARG A 78 15.56 1.76 9.33
CA ARG A 78 15.90 2.79 10.31
C ARG A 78 16.97 2.33 11.30
N GLN A 79 16.92 1.08 11.75
CA GLN A 79 17.94 0.52 12.64
C GLN A 79 19.29 0.37 11.93
N ASP A 80 19.30 0.04 10.64
CA ASP A 80 20.51 0.00 9.83
C ASP A 80 21.11 1.40 9.65
N GLY A 81 20.30 2.42 9.35
CA GLY A 81 20.73 3.82 9.31
C GLY A 81 21.42 4.23 10.63
N VAL A 82 20.77 3.94 11.75
CA VAL A 82 21.35 4.16 13.08
C VAL A 82 22.70 3.46 13.29
N ASN A 83 22.89 2.24 12.76
CA ASN A 83 24.13 1.49 12.93
C ASN A 83 25.29 2.10 12.11
N HIS A 84 24.97 2.78 11.01
CA HIS A 84 25.91 3.48 10.14
C HIS A 84 26.11 4.95 10.52
N ASP A 85 25.22 5.53 11.33
CA ASP A 85 25.26 6.92 11.76
C ASP A 85 26.31 7.16 12.87
N GLU A 86 27.38 7.86 12.50
CA GLU A 86 28.46 8.24 13.42
C GLU A 86 28.24 9.61 14.10
N THR A 87 27.10 10.28 13.88
CA THR A 87 26.80 11.63 14.41
C THR A 87 26.15 11.61 15.81
N GLU A 88 26.16 12.75 16.51
CA GLU A 88 25.45 12.91 17.79
C GLU A 88 23.92 12.71 17.64
N ASP A 89 23.37 13.01 16.46
CA ASP A 89 21.94 12.86 16.13
C ASP A 89 21.48 11.40 16.08
N ALA A 90 22.40 10.46 15.81
CA ALA A 90 22.15 9.02 15.96
C ALA A 90 21.63 8.67 17.36
N SER A 91 22.06 9.41 18.40
CA SER A 91 21.62 9.24 19.80
C SER A 91 20.17 9.68 20.01
N THR A 92 19.74 10.71 19.28
CA THR A 92 18.38 11.27 19.30
C THR A 92 17.41 10.38 18.52
N LEU A 93 17.89 9.78 17.42
CA LEU A 93 17.15 8.86 16.55
C LEU A 93 17.09 7.42 17.13
N ASN A 94 18.02 7.06 18.02
CA ASN A 94 17.99 5.82 18.83
C ASN A 94 17.12 5.92 20.10
N GLN A 95 16.43 7.05 20.32
CA GLN A 95 15.57 7.16 21.47
C GLN A 95 14.55 6.04 21.44
N ARG A 96 14.37 5.38 22.58
CA ARG A 96 13.33 4.38 22.77
C ARG A 96 12.27 4.95 23.68
N ASP A 97 11.02 4.66 23.38
CA ASP A 97 9.92 5.00 24.28
C ASP A 97 10.01 4.20 25.58
N ALA A 98 9.08 4.44 26.50
CA ALA A 98 9.01 3.74 27.79
C ALA A 98 8.85 2.20 27.65
N TYR A 99 8.52 1.72 26.44
CA TYR A 99 8.27 0.31 26.11
C TYR A 99 9.40 -0.31 25.28
N GLY A 100 10.46 0.46 24.96
CA GLY A 100 11.63 -0.04 24.23
C GLY A 100 11.49 -0.01 22.70
N ALA A 101 10.45 0.61 22.15
CA ALA A 101 10.26 0.82 20.72
C ALA A 101 11.03 2.06 20.23
N PRO A 102 11.64 2.05 19.04
CA PRO A 102 12.28 3.25 18.48
C PRO A 102 11.28 4.40 18.37
N VAL A 103 11.65 5.58 18.87
CA VAL A 103 10.84 6.79 18.78
C VAL A 103 10.91 7.32 17.35
N THR A 104 9.75 7.42 16.69
CA THR A 104 9.63 8.05 15.37
C THR A 104 9.96 9.54 15.46
N PRO A 105 10.83 10.07 14.58
CA PRO A 105 11.14 11.49 14.59
C PRO A 105 9.93 12.36 14.27
N PRO A 106 9.87 13.59 14.81
CA PRO A 106 8.79 14.51 14.51
C PRO A 106 8.65 14.80 13.01
N GLY A 107 7.48 14.52 12.44
CA GLY A 107 7.17 14.79 11.02
C GLY A 107 7.34 13.60 10.07
N GLU A 108 7.86 12.47 10.56
CA GLU A 108 7.89 11.19 9.85
C GLU A 108 6.70 10.31 10.27
N SER A 109 6.26 9.44 9.35
CA SER A 109 5.24 8.45 9.69
C SER A 109 5.82 7.40 10.64
N ALA A 110 5.06 7.05 11.67
CA ALA A 110 5.35 5.89 12.53
C ALA A 110 5.05 4.55 11.83
N GLY A 111 4.32 4.61 10.71
CA GLY A 111 3.71 3.51 10.00
C GLY A 111 2.55 2.88 10.77
N THR A 112 1.80 2.05 10.06
CA THR A 112 0.66 1.33 10.60
C THR A 112 1.05 -0.12 10.84
N PHE A 113 0.66 -0.65 12.01
CA PHE A 113 0.74 -2.06 12.33
C PHE A 113 -0.65 -2.55 12.73
N ILE A 114 -1.06 -3.69 12.17
CA ILE A 114 -2.39 -4.28 12.36
C ILE A 114 -2.25 -5.55 13.20
N ASP A 115 -2.83 -5.53 14.40
CA ASP A 115 -2.71 -6.61 15.39
C ASP A 115 -3.53 -7.87 15.06
N ALA A 116 -4.59 -7.73 14.27
CA ALA A 116 -5.50 -8.80 13.93
C ALA A 116 -5.92 -8.75 12.47
N ALA A 117 -6.16 -9.92 11.87
CA ALA A 117 -6.61 -10.01 10.49
C ALA A 117 -7.89 -9.17 10.29
N VAL A 118 -7.90 -8.37 9.23
CA VAL A 118 -9.07 -7.55 8.87
C VAL A 118 -10.02 -8.44 8.07
N LYS A 119 -11.27 -8.51 8.53
CA LYS A 119 -12.30 -9.33 7.87
C LYS A 119 -12.94 -8.54 6.73
N VAL A 120 -12.84 -9.05 5.51
CA VAL A 120 -13.58 -8.54 4.35
C VAL A 120 -15.06 -8.91 4.49
N SER A 121 -15.95 -8.04 4.03
CA SER A 121 -17.40 -8.27 4.10
C SER A 121 -17.78 -9.54 3.32
N SER A 122 -18.62 -10.36 3.93
CA SER A 122 -19.12 -11.60 3.33
C SER A 122 -20.19 -11.28 2.29
N VAL A 123 -20.26 -12.07 1.22
CA VAL A 123 -21.31 -11.96 0.20
C VAL A 123 -22.53 -12.86 0.46
N ALA A 124 -22.46 -13.69 1.50
CA ALA A 124 -23.48 -14.67 1.80
C ALA A 124 -24.82 -14.03 2.19
N GLY A 125 -25.90 -14.78 1.98
CA GLY A 125 -27.25 -14.34 2.24
C GLY A 125 -27.95 -13.82 0.98
N GLY A 126 -29.14 -13.30 1.16
CA GLY A 126 -30.05 -12.89 0.10
C GLY A 126 -31.29 -12.27 0.73
N GLY A 127 -32.34 -12.11 -0.06
CA GLY A 127 -33.61 -11.55 0.39
C GLY A 127 -34.24 -10.61 -0.60
N ASP A 128 -33.65 -10.46 -1.77
CA ASP A 128 -34.18 -9.63 -2.84
C ASP A 128 -35.51 -10.25 -3.32
N PRO A 129 -36.63 -9.51 -3.26
CA PRO A 129 -37.96 -10.09 -3.36
C PRO A 129 -38.23 -10.66 -4.74
N GLU A 130 -39.07 -11.68 -4.78
CA GLU A 130 -39.55 -12.25 -6.05
C GLU A 130 -40.32 -11.20 -6.86
N PRO A 131 -40.27 -11.30 -8.20
CA PRO A 131 -41.02 -10.39 -9.04
C PRO A 131 -42.54 -10.61 -8.87
N PRO A 132 -43.37 -9.59 -9.18
CA PRO A 132 -44.81 -9.76 -9.19
C PRO A 132 -45.24 -10.96 -10.05
N HIS A 133 -46.25 -11.70 -9.58
CA HIS A 133 -46.84 -12.89 -10.24
C HIS A 133 -45.92 -14.12 -10.33
N TRP A 134 -44.84 -14.16 -9.54
CA TRP A 134 -43.94 -15.32 -9.48
C TRP A 134 -44.65 -16.61 -9.06
N ASP A 135 -45.77 -16.52 -8.32
CA ASP A 135 -46.62 -17.64 -7.96
C ASP A 135 -47.10 -18.48 -9.15
N LEU A 136 -47.19 -17.90 -10.35
CA LEU A 136 -47.52 -18.63 -11.58
C LEU A 136 -46.52 -19.74 -11.93
N VAL A 137 -45.26 -19.58 -11.52
CA VAL A 137 -44.16 -20.49 -11.90
C VAL A 137 -43.43 -21.08 -10.70
N ARG A 138 -43.54 -20.48 -9.50
CA ARG A 138 -42.79 -20.80 -8.27
C ARG A 138 -42.57 -22.30 -8.03
N GLY A 139 -43.64 -23.09 -8.09
CA GLY A 139 -43.59 -24.53 -7.78
C GLY A 139 -42.87 -25.39 -8.83
N GLN A 140 -42.43 -24.82 -9.93
CA GLN A 140 -41.84 -25.52 -11.08
C GLN A 140 -40.41 -25.05 -11.42
N ILE A 141 -39.90 -24.03 -10.72
CA ILE A 141 -38.54 -23.51 -10.94
C ILE A 141 -37.57 -24.29 -10.04
N THR A 142 -36.57 -24.92 -10.66
CA THR A 142 -35.66 -25.85 -9.98
C THR A 142 -34.82 -25.16 -8.90
N ASP A 143 -34.21 -24.02 -9.24
CA ASP A 143 -33.29 -23.30 -8.35
C ASP A 143 -33.99 -22.22 -7.54
N GLY A 144 -35.30 -22.01 -7.74
CA GLY A 144 -36.02 -20.87 -7.19
C GLY A 144 -35.69 -19.54 -7.88
N TRP A 145 -36.08 -18.45 -7.22
CA TRP A 145 -35.72 -17.09 -7.61
C TRP A 145 -34.31 -16.76 -7.09
N PRO A 146 -33.40 -16.25 -7.92
CA PRO A 146 -32.07 -15.84 -7.46
C PRO A 146 -32.17 -14.53 -6.66
N ASP A 147 -32.33 -14.67 -5.35
CA ASP A 147 -32.63 -13.63 -4.35
C ASP A 147 -31.39 -12.83 -3.88
N GLY A 148 -30.27 -12.87 -4.63
CA GLY A 148 -29.09 -12.07 -4.34
C GLY A 148 -29.20 -10.63 -4.84
N HIS A 149 -28.36 -9.74 -4.31
CA HIS A 149 -28.28 -8.32 -4.65
C HIS A 149 -27.14 -8.01 -5.64
N PRO A 150 -27.44 -7.79 -6.95
CA PRO A 150 -26.41 -7.57 -7.96
C PRO A 150 -25.54 -6.33 -7.71
N ASP A 151 -26.12 -5.27 -7.18
CA ASP A 151 -25.47 -4.02 -6.83
C ASP A 151 -24.45 -4.20 -5.71
N HIS A 152 -24.70 -5.09 -4.76
CA HIS A 152 -23.74 -5.43 -3.70
C HIS A 152 -22.55 -6.22 -4.28
N ALA A 153 -22.80 -7.16 -5.22
CA ALA A 153 -21.72 -7.86 -5.94
C ALA A 153 -20.85 -6.89 -6.75
N LEU A 154 -21.47 -5.93 -7.44
CA LEU A 154 -20.75 -4.90 -8.20
C LEU A 154 -20.00 -3.92 -7.29
N SER A 155 -20.53 -3.62 -6.10
CA SER A 155 -19.84 -2.81 -5.09
C SER A 155 -18.59 -3.53 -4.57
N ALA A 156 -18.69 -4.84 -4.31
CA ALA A 156 -17.53 -5.66 -3.96
C ALA A 156 -16.47 -5.68 -5.08
N SER A 157 -16.90 -5.81 -6.34
CA SER A 157 -15.98 -5.73 -7.50
C SER A 157 -15.21 -4.40 -7.53
N ALA A 158 -15.91 -3.28 -7.40
CA ALA A 158 -15.28 -1.96 -7.40
C ALA A 158 -14.32 -1.77 -6.21
N ALA A 159 -14.64 -2.34 -5.05
CA ALA A 159 -13.79 -2.31 -3.86
C ALA A 159 -12.45 -3.03 -4.07
N TRP A 160 -12.51 -4.24 -4.64
CA TRP A 160 -11.31 -5.02 -4.98
C TRP A 160 -10.47 -4.35 -6.06
N GLU A 161 -11.11 -3.80 -7.10
CA GLU A 161 -10.42 -3.07 -8.17
C GLU A 161 -9.69 -1.85 -7.60
N THR A 162 -10.35 -1.09 -6.73
CA THR A 162 -9.75 0.07 -6.05
C THR A 162 -8.58 -0.34 -5.17
N PHE A 163 -8.73 -1.39 -4.36
CA PHE A 163 -7.66 -1.87 -3.49
C PHE A 163 -6.44 -2.36 -4.29
N GLY A 164 -6.67 -3.14 -5.36
CA GLY A 164 -5.61 -3.58 -6.25
C GLY A 164 -4.88 -2.43 -6.95
N HIS A 165 -5.62 -1.41 -7.41
CA HIS A 165 -5.03 -0.21 -8.01
C HIS A 165 -4.21 0.62 -7.01
N ASP A 166 -4.72 0.84 -5.79
CA ASP A 166 -4.00 1.52 -4.72
C ASP A 166 -2.69 0.78 -4.37
N LEU A 167 -2.66 -0.55 -4.48
CA LEU A 167 -1.45 -1.38 -4.30
C LEU A 167 -0.47 -1.31 -5.46
N VAL A 168 -0.94 -1.23 -6.72
CA VAL A 168 -0.04 -1.03 -7.88
C VAL A 168 0.70 0.31 -7.78
N GLY A 169 0.09 1.32 -7.14
CA GLY A 169 0.76 2.59 -6.82
C GLY A 169 1.94 2.45 -5.84
N ILE A 170 2.06 1.31 -5.15
CA ILE A 170 3.25 0.90 -4.43
C ILE A 170 4.09 0.09 -5.43
N ASP A 171 4.84 0.80 -6.26
CA ASP A 171 5.50 0.31 -7.48
C ASP A 171 6.10 -1.11 -7.36
N ASP A 172 5.98 -1.88 -8.45
CA ASP A 172 6.68 -3.16 -8.65
C ASP A 172 8.21 -3.00 -8.78
N GLN A 173 8.65 -1.76 -8.94
CA GLN A 173 10.04 -1.33 -8.97
C GLN A 173 10.44 -0.62 -7.68
N PRO A 174 11.75 -0.56 -7.34
CA PRO A 174 12.23 0.27 -6.25
C PRO A 174 11.81 1.73 -6.46
N GLY A 175 11.18 2.32 -5.45
CA GLY A 175 10.89 3.76 -5.45
C GLY A 175 12.18 4.59 -5.41
N PRO A 176 12.10 5.93 -5.59
CA PRO A 176 13.29 6.78 -5.68
C PRO A 176 14.26 6.63 -4.51
N GLU A 177 13.75 6.58 -3.28
CA GLU A 177 14.61 6.48 -2.08
C GLU A 177 15.24 5.11 -1.91
N GLU A 178 14.50 4.05 -2.23
CA GLU A 178 15.08 2.71 -2.25
C GLU A 178 16.12 2.56 -3.37
N GLN A 179 15.85 3.11 -4.55
CA GLN A 179 16.78 3.08 -5.67
C GLN A 179 18.10 3.78 -5.32
N ARG A 180 18.03 4.88 -4.55
CA ARG A 180 19.23 5.57 -4.04
C ARG A 180 20.00 4.68 -3.08
N LEU A 181 19.32 4.01 -2.14
CA LEU A 181 19.94 3.02 -1.25
C LEU A 181 20.65 1.90 -2.06
N ILE A 182 19.98 1.34 -3.08
CA ILE A 182 20.50 0.28 -3.94
C ILE A 182 21.77 0.70 -4.70
N VAL A 183 21.78 1.93 -5.24
CA VAL A 183 22.86 2.40 -6.12
C VAL A 183 24.06 2.91 -5.32
N ASP A 184 23.83 3.53 -4.17
CA ASP A 184 24.86 4.30 -3.46
C ASP A 184 25.53 3.53 -2.31
N VAL A 185 25.00 2.37 -1.91
CA VAL A 185 25.62 1.48 -0.92
C VAL A 185 26.25 0.26 -1.61
N GLU A 186 27.39 -0.23 -1.10
CA GLU A 186 28.03 -1.43 -1.65
C GLU A 186 27.06 -2.62 -1.65
N ALA A 187 26.86 -3.23 -2.82
CA ALA A 187 25.86 -4.28 -3.00
C ALA A 187 26.01 -5.46 -2.03
N ALA A 188 27.24 -5.77 -1.58
CA ALA A 188 27.48 -6.85 -0.62
C ALA A 188 26.95 -6.55 0.79
N GLU A 189 26.81 -5.28 1.16
CA GLU A 189 26.35 -4.85 2.50
C GLU A 189 24.83 -4.87 2.60
N ILE A 190 24.14 -4.51 1.52
CA ILE A 190 22.68 -4.41 1.49
C ILE A 190 21.99 -5.52 0.69
N ALA A 191 22.72 -6.48 0.11
CA ALA A 191 22.13 -7.57 -0.70
C ALA A 191 20.97 -8.27 0.00
N PHE A 192 21.15 -8.63 1.28
CA PHE A 192 20.09 -9.27 2.06
C PHE A 192 18.87 -8.35 2.24
N VAL A 193 19.09 -7.05 2.46
CA VAL A 193 18.01 -6.07 2.59
C VAL A 193 17.26 -5.94 1.27
N ILE A 194 17.97 -5.73 0.15
CA ILE A 194 17.40 -5.65 -1.20
C ILE A 194 16.53 -6.89 -1.50
N ASP A 195 16.99 -8.08 -1.16
CA ASP A 195 16.21 -9.31 -1.35
C ASP A 195 14.88 -9.27 -0.59
N ARG A 196 14.87 -8.77 0.65
CA ARG A 196 13.62 -8.65 1.45
C ARG A 196 12.70 -7.55 0.91
N LEU A 197 13.26 -6.44 0.43
CA LEU A 197 12.49 -5.36 -0.18
C LEU A 197 11.84 -5.83 -1.49
N ASN A 198 12.58 -6.56 -2.33
CA ASN A 198 12.07 -7.22 -3.54
C ASN A 198 10.95 -8.22 -3.23
N GLU A 199 11.12 -9.06 -2.19
CA GLU A 199 10.06 -9.99 -1.78
C GLU A 199 8.78 -9.27 -1.38
N ALA A 200 8.87 -8.14 -0.67
CA ALA A 200 7.70 -7.35 -0.29
C ALA A 200 6.97 -6.79 -1.54
N ARG A 201 7.71 -6.32 -2.54
CA ARG A 201 7.14 -5.87 -3.82
C ARG A 201 6.45 -6.99 -4.58
N MET A 202 7.09 -8.16 -4.69
CA MET A 202 6.46 -9.32 -5.34
C MET A 202 5.15 -9.70 -4.66
N VAL A 203 5.10 -9.71 -3.32
CA VAL A 203 3.86 -9.95 -2.57
C VAL A 203 2.81 -8.87 -2.86
N SER A 204 3.20 -7.59 -2.97
CA SER A 204 2.28 -6.50 -3.35
C SER A 204 1.65 -6.75 -4.73
N THR A 205 2.47 -7.12 -5.72
CA THR A 205 2.03 -7.46 -7.08
C THR A 205 1.10 -8.68 -7.10
N ASP A 206 1.43 -9.72 -6.33
CA ASP A 206 0.59 -10.92 -6.20
C ASP A 206 -0.79 -10.58 -5.62
N ILE A 207 -0.84 -9.71 -4.59
CA ILE A 207 -2.11 -9.26 -4.01
C ILE A 207 -2.89 -8.44 -5.03
N ALA A 208 -2.24 -7.50 -5.74
CA ALA A 208 -2.91 -6.70 -6.76
C ALA A 208 -3.50 -7.57 -7.89
N GLY A 209 -2.78 -8.61 -8.33
CA GLY A 209 -3.28 -9.60 -9.28
C GLY A 209 -4.50 -10.35 -8.75
N ALA A 210 -4.43 -10.85 -7.51
CA ALA A 210 -5.54 -11.52 -6.86
C ALA A 210 -6.76 -10.61 -6.69
N CYS A 211 -6.56 -9.32 -6.41
CA CYS A 211 -7.65 -8.33 -6.37
C CYS A 211 -8.33 -8.16 -7.74
N GLY A 212 -7.56 -8.20 -8.82
CA GLY A 212 -8.10 -8.20 -10.18
C GLY A 212 -8.99 -9.41 -10.46
N ASP A 213 -8.59 -10.60 -10.00
CA ASP A 213 -9.38 -11.82 -10.15
C ASP A 213 -10.63 -11.82 -9.25
N MET A 214 -10.53 -11.34 -8.00
CA MET A 214 -11.67 -11.12 -7.10
C MET A 214 -12.69 -10.14 -7.71
N SER A 215 -12.20 -9.04 -8.27
CA SER A 215 -13.05 -8.04 -8.93
C SER A 215 -13.76 -8.61 -10.14
N ARG A 216 -13.04 -9.32 -11.02
CA ARG A 216 -13.63 -9.97 -12.21
C ARG A 216 -14.71 -10.96 -11.81
N ALA A 217 -14.45 -11.80 -10.82
CA ALA A 217 -15.41 -12.79 -10.36
C ALA A 217 -16.71 -12.15 -9.82
N ALA A 218 -16.58 -11.13 -8.97
CA ALA A 218 -17.73 -10.40 -8.43
C ALA A 218 -18.51 -9.65 -9.51
N LYS A 219 -17.81 -9.06 -10.50
CA LYS A 219 -18.42 -8.36 -11.63
C LYS A 219 -19.21 -9.28 -12.55
N ASP A 220 -18.61 -10.40 -12.94
CA ASP A 220 -19.23 -11.36 -13.84
C ASP A 220 -20.47 -11.98 -13.20
N TYR A 221 -20.36 -12.38 -11.93
CA TYR A 221 -21.49 -12.88 -11.15
C TYR A 221 -22.61 -11.83 -11.01
N GLY A 222 -22.28 -10.60 -10.59
CA GLY A 222 -23.24 -9.52 -10.40
C GLY A 222 -23.97 -9.13 -11.69
N ASN A 223 -23.25 -9.01 -12.80
CA ASN A 223 -23.85 -8.68 -14.10
C ASN A 223 -24.81 -9.77 -14.59
N GLU A 224 -24.41 -11.05 -14.49
CA GLU A 224 -25.25 -12.17 -14.89
C GLU A 224 -26.48 -12.27 -13.99
N LEU A 225 -26.31 -12.15 -12.68
CA LEU A 225 -27.40 -12.16 -11.71
C LEU A 225 -28.42 -11.06 -12.05
N LYS A 226 -27.94 -9.85 -12.35
CA LYS A 226 -28.81 -8.74 -12.78
C LYS A 226 -29.59 -9.09 -14.05
N SER A 227 -28.89 -9.55 -15.09
CA SER A 227 -29.51 -9.88 -16.38
C SER A 227 -30.58 -10.96 -16.22
N VAL A 228 -30.24 -12.04 -15.51
CA VAL A 228 -31.14 -13.18 -15.26
C VAL A 228 -32.38 -12.73 -14.49
N LYS A 229 -32.24 -11.90 -13.47
CA LYS A 229 -33.38 -11.37 -12.69
C LYS A 229 -34.28 -10.50 -13.54
N ASP A 230 -33.72 -9.58 -14.33
CA ASP A 230 -34.47 -8.69 -15.21
C ASP A 230 -35.25 -9.49 -16.26
N ASP A 231 -34.62 -10.50 -16.87
CA ASP A 231 -35.24 -11.38 -17.87
C ASP A 231 -36.34 -12.27 -17.27
N MET A 232 -36.12 -12.86 -16.08
CA MET A 232 -37.13 -13.63 -15.37
C MET A 232 -38.35 -12.79 -15.02
N ALA A 233 -38.14 -11.57 -14.50
CA ALA A 233 -39.23 -10.65 -14.19
C ALA A 233 -40.03 -10.28 -15.44
N PHE A 234 -39.35 -10.07 -16.57
CA PHE A 234 -40.00 -9.81 -17.85
C PHE A 234 -40.83 -11.00 -18.35
N ILE A 235 -40.29 -12.23 -18.27
CA ILE A 235 -41.01 -13.45 -18.66
C ILE A 235 -42.28 -13.63 -17.83
N VAL A 236 -42.18 -13.51 -16.51
CA VAL A 236 -43.33 -13.65 -15.61
C VAL A 236 -44.39 -12.58 -15.86
N LYS A 237 -43.97 -11.33 -16.13
CA LYS A 237 -44.89 -10.25 -16.50
C LYS A 237 -45.64 -10.56 -17.80
N CYS A 238 -44.95 -11.05 -18.83
CA CYS A 238 -45.58 -11.46 -20.08
C CYS A 238 -46.56 -12.62 -19.86
N LEU A 239 -46.16 -13.62 -19.07
CA LEU A 239 -47.00 -14.76 -18.73
C LEU A 239 -48.29 -14.31 -18.03
N TYR A 240 -48.19 -13.41 -17.04
CA TYR A 240 -49.34 -12.86 -16.34
C TYR A 240 -50.34 -12.18 -17.29
N LEU A 241 -49.86 -11.37 -18.24
CA LEU A 241 -50.72 -10.72 -19.24
C LEU A 241 -51.44 -11.75 -20.13
N ILE A 242 -50.75 -12.82 -20.53
CA ILE A 242 -51.32 -13.90 -21.33
C ILE A 242 -52.40 -14.65 -20.52
N VAL A 243 -52.10 -15.05 -19.29
CA VAL A 243 -53.04 -15.75 -18.41
C VAL A 243 -54.29 -14.90 -18.19
N THR A 244 -54.13 -13.62 -17.87
CA THR A 244 -55.24 -12.68 -17.65
C THR A 244 -56.12 -12.52 -18.90
N ALA A 245 -55.50 -12.43 -20.08
CA ALA A 245 -56.25 -12.33 -21.34
C ALA A 245 -57.04 -13.62 -21.64
N LEU A 246 -56.47 -14.79 -21.34
CA LEU A 246 -57.13 -16.08 -21.52
C LEU A 246 -58.26 -16.30 -20.51
N ASP A 247 -58.12 -15.80 -19.28
CA ASP A 247 -59.17 -15.86 -18.25
C ASP A 247 -60.39 -15.00 -18.58
N ALA A 248 -60.22 -13.98 -19.42
CA ALA A 248 -61.32 -13.14 -19.89
C ALA A 248 -62.21 -13.83 -20.94
N TYR A 249 -61.85 -15.04 -21.42
CA TYR A 249 -62.66 -15.74 -22.42
C TYR A 249 -63.97 -16.33 -21.87
N PRO A 250 -65.01 -16.46 -22.72
CA PRO A 250 -66.28 -17.06 -22.33
C PRO A 250 -66.12 -18.51 -21.83
N PRO A 251 -66.99 -18.98 -20.91
CA PRO A 251 -66.90 -20.32 -20.31
C PRO A 251 -66.83 -21.49 -21.29
N GLN A 252 -67.43 -21.33 -22.47
CA GLN A 252 -67.42 -22.37 -23.51
C GLN A 252 -66.00 -22.66 -24.05
N LEU A 253 -65.06 -21.72 -23.91
CA LEU A 253 -63.69 -21.84 -24.38
C LEU A 253 -62.69 -22.21 -23.27
N HIS A 254 -63.14 -22.35 -22.01
CA HIS A 254 -62.24 -22.53 -20.86
C HIS A 254 -61.34 -23.77 -20.99
N LEU A 255 -61.83 -24.90 -21.49
CA LEU A 255 -61.00 -26.09 -21.69
C LEU A 255 -59.82 -25.83 -22.65
N ILE A 256 -60.06 -25.07 -23.73
CA ILE A 256 -59.03 -24.71 -24.70
C ILE A 256 -58.10 -23.64 -24.09
N ALA A 257 -58.66 -22.64 -23.41
CA ALA A 257 -57.90 -21.59 -22.74
C ALA A 257 -56.95 -22.15 -21.67
N GLU A 258 -57.39 -23.14 -20.87
CA GLU A 258 -56.54 -23.84 -19.89
C GLU A 258 -55.39 -24.59 -20.55
N ALA A 259 -55.66 -25.31 -21.64
CA ALA A 259 -54.59 -26.00 -22.37
C ALA A 259 -53.54 -25.02 -22.92
N ILE A 260 -53.97 -23.85 -23.41
CA ILE A 260 -53.09 -22.78 -23.89
C ILE A 260 -52.29 -22.17 -22.71
N LYS A 261 -52.94 -21.86 -21.58
CA LYS A 261 -52.28 -21.35 -20.37
C LYS A 261 -51.18 -22.28 -19.89
N ASN A 262 -51.48 -23.57 -19.75
CA ASN A 262 -50.51 -24.59 -19.34
C ASN A 262 -49.30 -24.66 -20.30
N THR A 263 -49.53 -24.48 -21.60
CA THR A 263 -48.44 -24.44 -22.60
C THR A 263 -47.51 -23.24 -22.40
N PHE A 264 -48.08 -22.05 -22.15
CA PHE A 264 -47.28 -20.85 -21.87
C PHE A 264 -46.56 -20.93 -20.52
N ILE A 265 -47.21 -21.45 -19.48
CA ILE A 265 -46.57 -21.70 -18.17
C ILE A 265 -45.37 -22.63 -18.35
N ALA A 266 -45.53 -23.75 -19.04
CA ALA A 266 -44.44 -24.70 -19.29
C ALA A 266 -43.29 -24.07 -20.10
N THR A 267 -43.61 -23.21 -21.06
CA THR A 267 -42.60 -22.47 -21.85
C THR A 267 -41.84 -21.47 -20.97
N ALA A 268 -42.55 -20.69 -20.14
CA ALA A 268 -41.93 -19.75 -19.20
C ALA A 268 -41.03 -20.47 -18.18
N VAL A 269 -41.49 -21.58 -17.61
CA VAL A 269 -40.71 -22.43 -16.70
C VAL A 269 -39.43 -22.92 -17.39
N THR A 270 -39.51 -23.36 -18.65
CA THR A 270 -38.35 -23.81 -19.42
C THR A 270 -37.34 -22.69 -19.62
N GLN A 271 -37.80 -21.48 -19.99
CA GLN A 271 -36.93 -20.31 -20.17
C GLN A 271 -36.27 -19.88 -18.85
N ILE A 272 -37.04 -19.79 -17.77
CA ILE A 272 -36.54 -19.41 -16.44
C ILE A 272 -35.51 -20.41 -15.93
N ASN A 273 -35.76 -21.72 -16.06
CA ASN A 273 -34.77 -22.73 -15.70
C ASN A 273 -33.51 -22.65 -16.59
N GLY A 274 -33.64 -22.26 -17.85
CA GLY A 274 -32.51 -21.95 -18.74
C GLY A 274 -31.67 -20.77 -18.26
N LEU A 275 -32.31 -19.69 -17.79
CA LEU A 275 -31.65 -18.53 -17.20
C LEU A 275 -30.93 -18.87 -15.89
N ASN A 276 -31.56 -19.66 -15.01
CA ASN A 276 -30.90 -20.19 -13.81
C ASN A 276 -29.68 -21.06 -14.15
N ALA A 277 -29.76 -21.84 -15.23
CA ALA A 277 -28.62 -22.61 -15.72
C ALA A 277 -27.49 -21.72 -16.25
N ALA A 278 -27.81 -20.62 -16.95
CA ALA A 278 -26.83 -19.63 -17.39
C ALA A 278 -26.12 -18.97 -16.19
N LEU A 279 -26.87 -18.54 -15.17
CA LEU A 279 -26.30 -18.02 -13.92
C LEU A 279 -25.35 -19.02 -13.26
N ARG A 280 -25.72 -20.30 -13.20
CA ARG A 280 -24.86 -21.35 -12.66
C ARG A 280 -23.55 -21.48 -13.44
N VAL A 281 -23.60 -21.40 -14.77
CA VAL A 281 -22.41 -21.48 -15.64
C VAL A 281 -21.48 -20.30 -15.36
N THR A 282 -21.99 -19.06 -15.37
CA THR A 282 -21.18 -17.88 -15.09
C THR A 282 -20.63 -17.88 -13.66
N ALA A 283 -21.45 -18.22 -12.67
CA ALA A 283 -21.00 -18.36 -11.29
C ALA A 283 -19.88 -19.41 -11.17
N THR A 284 -20.02 -20.57 -11.82
CA THR A 284 -18.99 -21.61 -11.81
C THR A 284 -17.70 -21.18 -12.51
N ALA A 285 -17.81 -20.45 -13.62
CA ALA A 285 -16.65 -19.89 -14.30
C ALA A 285 -15.93 -18.87 -13.41
N SER A 286 -16.66 -17.93 -12.79
CA SER A 286 -16.09 -16.92 -11.89
C SER A 286 -15.45 -17.53 -10.63
N MET A 287 -15.94 -18.67 -10.12
CA MET A 287 -15.31 -19.40 -9.01
C MET A 287 -13.90 -19.89 -9.35
N LYS A 288 -13.57 -20.04 -10.64
CA LYS A 288 -12.20 -20.37 -11.06
C LYS A 288 -11.25 -19.21 -10.78
N ASP A 289 -11.67 -17.97 -11.07
CA ASP A 289 -10.87 -16.77 -10.78
C ASP A 289 -10.66 -16.61 -9.27
N LEU A 290 -11.69 -16.88 -8.46
CA LEU A 290 -11.58 -16.94 -7.00
C LEU A 290 -10.55 -17.99 -6.53
N GLY A 291 -10.53 -19.17 -7.16
CA GLY A 291 -9.54 -20.21 -6.87
C GLY A 291 -8.11 -19.83 -7.29
N VAL A 292 -7.95 -19.07 -8.38
CA VAL A 292 -6.66 -18.53 -8.82
C VAL A 292 -6.14 -17.52 -7.80
N ALA A 293 -7.00 -16.58 -7.37
CA ALA A 293 -6.67 -15.61 -6.33
C ALA A 293 -6.19 -16.31 -5.04
N GLY A 294 -6.94 -17.31 -4.57
CA GLY A 294 -6.55 -18.07 -3.38
C GLY A 294 -5.22 -18.82 -3.53
N THR A 295 -4.99 -19.47 -4.67
CA THR A 295 -3.72 -20.17 -4.95
C THR A 295 -2.53 -19.21 -4.96
N ALA A 296 -2.68 -18.02 -5.53
CA ALA A 296 -1.65 -16.98 -5.51
C ALA A 296 -1.33 -16.56 -4.06
N MET A 297 -2.37 -16.35 -3.23
CA MET A 297 -2.19 -15.99 -1.82
C MET A 297 -1.56 -17.10 -0.98
N GLY A 298 -1.89 -18.36 -1.26
CA GLY A 298 -1.22 -19.51 -0.66
C GLY A 298 0.29 -19.54 -0.98
N THR A 299 0.69 -19.05 -2.15
CA THR A 299 2.09 -18.95 -2.59
C THR A 299 2.80 -17.72 -2.01
N ALA A 300 2.11 -16.60 -1.85
CA ALA A 300 2.65 -15.36 -1.28
C ALA A 300 2.77 -15.41 0.26
N LEU A 301 1.93 -16.21 0.93
CA LEU A 301 1.87 -16.28 2.39
C LEU A 301 3.21 -16.67 3.07
N PRO A 302 3.99 -17.66 2.58
CA PRO A 302 5.32 -17.94 3.12
C PRO A 302 6.29 -16.77 3.00
N ALA A 303 6.27 -16.05 1.88
CA ALA A 303 7.16 -14.90 1.65
C ALA A 303 6.88 -13.78 2.64
N VAL A 304 5.62 -13.37 2.79
CA VAL A 304 5.26 -12.32 3.76
C VAL A 304 5.55 -12.73 5.20
N LYS A 305 5.35 -14.02 5.55
CA LYS A 305 5.72 -14.55 6.87
C LYS A 305 7.22 -14.54 7.12
N SER A 306 8.03 -14.82 6.10
CA SER A 306 9.49 -14.74 6.17
C SER A 306 9.94 -13.32 6.49
N ILE A 307 9.34 -12.31 5.83
CA ILE A 307 9.62 -10.89 6.11
C ILE A 307 9.20 -10.52 7.52
N LEU A 308 8.03 -10.97 8.00
CA LEU A 308 7.56 -10.69 9.35
C LEU A 308 8.40 -11.37 10.45
N ALA A 309 9.03 -12.50 10.14
CA ALA A 309 9.94 -13.18 11.06
C ALA A 309 11.29 -12.44 11.22
N LEU A 310 11.55 -11.41 10.41
CA LEU A 310 12.69 -10.54 10.60
C LEU A 310 12.51 -9.76 11.90
N VAL A 311 13.23 -10.19 12.93
CA VAL A 311 13.35 -9.42 14.16
C VAL A 311 14.32 -8.27 13.88
N PRO A 312 14.04 -7.04 14.35
CA PRO A 312 15.07 -6.03 14.51
C PRO A 312 16.20 -6.67 15.29
N ARG A 313 17.32 -6.99 14.63
CA ARG A 313 18.49 -7.49 15.35
C ARG A 313 18.79 -6.38 16.34
N SER A 314 18.53 -6.67 17.62
CA SER A 314 19.13 -5.94 18.71
C SER A 314 20.63 -6.21 18.56
N VAL A 315 21.28 -5.40 17.72
CA VAL A 315 22.72 -5.27 17.77
C VAL A 315 22.96 -4.79 19.18
N THR A 316 23.69 -5.61 19.95
CA THR A 316 24.21 -5.21 21.26
C THR A 316 24.68 -3.78 21.11
N PRO A 317 24.16 -2.82 21.92
CA PRO A 317 24.45 -1.40 21.73
C PRO A 317 25.94 -1.26 21.49
N THR A 318 26.28 -0.64 20.37
CA THR A 318 27.66 -0.40 19.94
C THR A 318 28.43 0.01 21.19
N PRO A 319 29.49 -0.73 21.61
CA PRO A 319 30.11 -0.54 22.91
C PRO A 319 30.31 0.95 23.11
N THR A 320 29.93 1.51 24.26
CA THR A 320 29.94 2.95 24.58
C THR A 320 31.23 3.66 24.12
N GLN A 321 32.32 2.91 24.00
CA GLN A 321 33.58 3.26 23.35
C GLN A 321 33.46 3.74 21.89
N ARG A 322 32.76 3.04 20.99
CA ARG A 322 32.57 3.47 19.58
C ARG A 322 31.71 4.73 19.48
N VAL A 323 30.64 4.84 20.27
CA VAL A 323 29.85 6.08 20.35
C VAL A 323 30.74 7.22 20.85
N ASN A 324 31.49 7.02 21.93
CA ASN A 324 32.40 8.05 22.45
C ASN A 324 33.55 8.39 21.49
N ASP A 325 34.07 7.43 20.73
CA ASP A 325 35.09 7.65 19.71
C ASP A 325 34.52 8.40 18.49
N ASN A 326 33.28 8.11 18.10
CA ASN A 326 32.57 8.82 17.03
C ASN A 326 32.20 10.24 17.46
N ARG A 327 31.69 10.44 18.68
CA ARG A 327 31.54 11.77 19.32
C ARG A 327 32.85 12.54 19.38
N ARG A 328 33.96 11.85 19.63
CA ARG A 328 35.29 12.47 19.69
C ARG A 328 35.78 12.83 18.29
N LYS A 329 35.51 12.01 17.27
CA LYS A 329 35.83 12.30 15.86
C LYS A 329 34.98 13.44 15.30
N GLY A 330 33.66 13.43 15.52
CA GLY A 330 32.74 14.50 15.12
C GLY A 330 33.12 15.82 15.78
N ARG A 331 33.28 15.86 17.11
CA ARG A 331 33.76 17.06 17.80
C ARG A 331 35.15 17.51 17.34
N ARG A 332 36.07 16.59 17.08
CA ARG A 332 37.39 16.93 16.57
C ARG A 332 37.31 17.52 15.16
N ALA A 333 36.45 17.00 14.29
CA ALA A 333 36.23 17.55 12.96
C ALA A 333 35.60 18.95 13.01
N GLU A 334 34.63 19.17 13.91
CA GLU A 334 34.03 20.49 14.17
C GLU A 334 35.03 21.50 14.77
N GLU A 335 35.85 21.08 15.74
CA GLU A 335 36.95 21.89 16.31
C GLU A 335 37.97 22.26 15.24
N ILE A 336 38.38 21.30 14.40
CA ILE A 336 39.29 21.54 13.28
C ILE A 336 38.65 22.51 12.28
N ALA A 337 37.36 22.33 11.99
CA ALA A 337 36.55 23.22 11.15
C ALA A 337 36.29 24.61 11.79
N GLY A 338 36.79 24.84 13.01
CA GLY A 338 36.69 26.12 13.70
C GLY A 338 35.28 26.48 14.15
N ILE A 339 34.40 25.49 14.34
CA ILE A 339 33.04 25.67 14.84
C ILE A 339 33.08 25.79 16.36
N ASP A 340 32.45 26.83 16.91
CA ASP A 340 32.39 27.05 18.36
C ASP A 340 31.37 26.10 19.01
N GLN A 341 31.89 25.07 19.70
CA GLN A 341 31.07 24.08 20.40
C GLN A 341 30.31 24.62 21.62
N THR A 342 30.61 25.85 22.06
CA THR A 342 29.89 26.48 23.17
C THR A 342 28.59 27.14 22.72
N VAL A 343 28.42 27.37 21.41
CA VAL A 343 27.20 27.89 20.83
C VAL A 343 26.24 26.72 20.53
N PRO A 344 25.03 26.71 21.12
CA PRO A 344 24.07 25.65 20.84
C PRO A 344 23.62 25.70 19.36
N LYS A 345 23.66 24.55 18.68
CA LYS A 345 23.21 24.43 17.29
C LYS A 345 21.75 24.87 17.16
N GLN A 346 21.46 25.66 16.13
CA GLN A 346 20.15 26.24 15.91
C GLN A 346 19.40 25.49 14.81
N ARG A 347 18.17 25.08 15.09
CA ARG A 347 17.28 24.51 14.06
C ARG A 347 16.87 25.54 13.03
N ILE A 348 16.80 25.09 11.78
CA ILE A 348 16.24 25.81 10.65
C ILE A 348 14.94 25.13 10.18
N GLN A 349 14.08 25.92 9.56
CA GLN A 349 12.81 25.48 9.00
C GLN A 349 12.82 25.72 7.49
N ILE A 350 12.55 24.66 6.73
CA ILE A 350 12.40 24.68 5.27
C ILE A 350 10.95 24.34 4.95
N VAL A 351 10.32 25.12 4.08
CA VAL A 351 8.95 24.85 3.62
C VAL A 351 9.02 24.48 2.17
N ASP A 352 8.61 23.26 1.85
CA ASP A 352 8.63 22.77 0.47
C ASP A 352 7.69 23.63 -0.40
N PRO A 353 8.19 24.27 -1.47
CA PRO A 353 7.39 25.20 -2.26
C PRO A 353 6.30 24.50 -3.08
N ASN A 354 6.44 23.19 -3.37
CA ASN A 354 5.51 22.44 -4.20
C ASN A 354 4.42 21.74 -3.37
N THR A 355 4.77 21.29 -2.16
CA THR A 355 3.87 20.51 -1.29
C THR A 355 3.38 21.26 -0.06
N GLY A 356 4.03 22.37 0.32
CA GLY A 356 3.74 23.12 1.54
C GLY A 356 4.17 22.40 2.83
N LYS A 357 4.81 21.23 2.74
CA LYS A 357 5.27 20.44 3.89
C LYS A 357 6.48 21.11 4.54
N THR A 358 6.47 21.22 5.86
CA THR A 358 7.59 21.79 6.63
C THR A 358 8.60 20.71 7.01
N ARG A 359 9.88 20.92 6.68
CA ARG A 359 11.03 20.11 7.11
C ARG A 359 11.86 20.90 8.11
N TYR A 360 12.42 20.23 9.11
CA TYR A 360 13.34 20.82 10.09
C TYR A 360 14.73 20.18 9.95
N ARG A 361 15.77 21.02 10.00
CA ARG A 361 17.18 20.60 9.95
C ARG A 361 18.01 21.37 10.97
N ILE A 362 19.18 20.85 11.33
CA ILE A 362 20.12 21.52 12.22
C ILE A 362 21.48 21.51 11.51
N PRO A 363 21.95 22.66 10.96
CA PRO A 363 23.31 22.74 10.42
C PRO A 363 24.33 22.72 11.55
N ASP A 364 25.57 22.33 11.23
CA ASP A 364 26.68 22.34 12.20
C ASP A 364 26.99 23.74 12.73
N GLU A 365 26.89 24.76 11.86
CA GLU A 365 26.96 26.16 12.25
C GLU A 365 25.91 26.99 11.49
N LEU A 366 25.19 27.83 12.22
CA LEU A 366 24.37 28.89 11.65
C LEU A 366 24.83 30.23 12.20
N ASP A 367 25.69 30.90 11.44
CA ASP A 367 26.17 32.24 11.76
C ASP A 367 25.25 33.27 11.10
N ARG A 368 24.36 33.85 11.91
CA ARG A 368 23.42 34.87 11.44
C ARG A 368 24.07 36.22 11.22
N ASP A 369 25.18 36.51 11.91
CA ASP A 369 25.84 37.82 11.84
C ASP A 369 26.66 37.95 10.56
N ASN A 370 27.31 36.85 10.14
CA ASN A 370 28.06 36.78 8.89
C ASN A 370 27.24 36.18 7.73
N HIS A 371 25.97 35.83 7.96
CA HIS A 371 25.09 35.14 7.01
C HIS A 371 25.74 33.88 6.42
N VAL A 372 26.23 32.96 7.26
CA VAL A 372 26.84 31.70 6.84
C VAL A 372 26.07 30.51 7.43
N VAL A 373 25.77 29.53 6.58
CA VAL A 373 25.39 28.18 7.00
C VAL A 373 26.57 27.28 6.70
N ARG A 374 27.09 26.58 7.72
CA ARG A 374 28.22 25.66 7.56
C ARG A 374 27.82 24.25 7.91
N GLU A 375 28.30 23.31 7.11
CA GLU A 375 28.16 21.88 7.30
C GLU A 375 29.53 21.20 7.18
N VAL A 376 29.86 20.25 8.07
CA VAL A 376 31.12 19.53 8.07
C VAL A 376 30.89 18.10 7.58
N LYS A 377 31.52 17.72 6.47
CA LYS A 377 31.41 16.37 5.89
C LYS A 377 32.77 15.70 5.80
N ASN A 378 33.00 14.70 6.65
CA ASN A 378 34.21 13.87 6.61
C ASN A 378 33.97 12.58 5.81
N VAL A 379 33.74 12.72 4.50
CA VAL A 379 33.41 11.62 3.58
C VAL A 379 34.43 11.49 2.46
N GLN A 380 34.57 10.32 1.84
CA GLN A 380 35.42 10.15 0.65
C GLN A 380 34.82 10.78 -0.62
N LYS A 381 33.49 10.87 -0.71
CA LYS A 381 32.80 11.47 -1.84
C LYS A 381 31.63 12.30 -1.33
N LEU A 382 31.61 13.59 -1.67
CA LEU A 382 30.51 14.48 -1.33
C LEU A 382 29.39 14.30 -2.36
N ARG A 383 28.16 14.12 -1.88
CA ARG A 383 26.94 14.04 -2.70
C ARG A 383 25.97 15.14 -2.28
N VAL A 384 25.11 15.56 -3.21
CA VAL A 384 24.04 16.53 -2.94
C VAL A 384 22.85 15.79 -2.36
N THR A 385 22.97 15.43 -1.08
CA THR A 385 21.91 14.77 -0.29
C THR A 385 20.72 15.72 -0.08
N GLN A 386 19.60 15.19 0.41
CA GLN A 386 18.43 16.03 0.71
C GLN A 386 18.76 17.05 1.81
N GLN A 387 19.56 16.70 2.81
CA GLN A 387 20.08 17.66 3.79
C GLN A 387 20.88 18.79 3.16
N ILE A 388 21.81 18.48 2.25
CA ILE A 388 22.61 19.48 1.53
C ILE A 388 21.71 20.37 0.65
N ARG A 389 20.65 19.81 0.04
CA ARG A 389 19.63 20.55 -0.71
C ARG A 389 18.81 21.47 0.19
N ASP A 390 18.38 20.99 1.35
CA ASP A 390 17.61 21.77 2.32
C ASP A 390 18.46 22.94 2.88
N PHE A 391 19.76 22.72 3.13
CA PHE A 391 20.67 23.80 3.53
C PHE A 391 20.94 24.80 2.41
N ALA A 392 21.12 24.32 1.18
CA ALA A 392 21.27 25.17 0.01
C ALA A 392 20.01 26.01 -0.25
N GLU A 393 18.82 25.41 -0.14
CA GLU A 393 17.52 26.08 -0.25
C GLU A 393 17.36 27.14 0.84
N TYR A 394 17.57 26.75 2.10
CA TYR A 394 17.51 27.70 3.22
C TYR A 394 18.47 28.87 3.04
N ALA A 395 19.70 28.59 2.59
CA ALA A 395 20.71 29.60 2.37
C ALA A 395 20.37 30.52 1.21
N GLN A 396 19.86 29.97 0.10
CA GLN A 396 19.48 30.73 -1.08
C GLN A 396 18.30 31.67 -0.78
N GLU A 397 17.26 31.16 -0.11
CA GLU A 397 16.07 31.94 0.26
C GLU A 397 16.39 33.13 1.16
N ARG A 398 17.38 32.98 2.04
CA ARG A 398 17.70 33.96 3.09
C ARG A 398 18.97 34.76 2.82
N GLY A 399 19.62 34.53 1.68
CA GLY A 399 20.84 35.22 1.28
C GLY A 399 22.06 34.84 2.12
N PHE A 400 22.11 33.62 2.66
CA PHE A 400 23.28 33.08 3.36
C PHE A 400 24.27 32.47 2.36
N LYS A 401 25.55 32.54 2.70
CA LYS A 401 26.59 31.73 2.07
C LYS A 401 26.52 30.32 2.64
N PHE A 402 26.61 29.32 1.77
CA PHE A 402 26.64 27.93 2.17
C PHE A 402 28.06 27.38 2.07
N VAL A 403 28.64 26.99 3.21
CA VAL A 403 30.01 26.51 3.31
C VAL A 403 29.99 25.02 3.68
N ILE A 404 30.60 24.18 2.85
CA ILE A 404 30.77 22.76 3.16
C ILE A 404 32.25 22.52 3.44
N VAL A 405 32.58 22.15 4.68
CA VAL A 405 33.94 21.81 5.08
C VAL A 405 34.15 20.32 4.81
N VAL A 406 35.17 19.99 4.02
CA VAL A 406 35.48 18.62 3.61
C VAL A 406 36.94 18.25 3.93
N ASP A 407 37.26 16.95 3.93
CA ASP A 407 38.61 16.51 4.26
C ASP A 407 39.59 16.77 3.12
N LYS A 408 40.63 17.55 3.42
CA LYS A 408 41.65 18.01 2.48
C LYS A 408 42.27 16.86 1.69
N GLY A 409 42.03 16.86 0.38
CA GLY A 409 42.65 15.91 -0.55
C GLY A 409 42.13 14.47 -0.46
N ARG A 410 41.13 14.21 0.40
CA ARG A 410 40.45 12.91 0.51
C ARG A 410 39.07 12.95 -0.16
N THR A 411 38.33 14.04 0.01
CA THR A 411 36.94 14.12 -0.47
C THR A 411 36.86 14.48 -1.95
N ASP A 412 36.23 13.64 -2.77
CA ASP A 412 35.80 13.98 -4.13
C ASP A 412 34.48 14.76 -4.08
N TYR A 413 34.54 16.07 -4.36
CA TYR A 413 33.40 16.99 -4.26
C TYR A 413 32.98 17.66 -5.57
N GLN A 414 33.70 17.42 -6.67
CA GLN A 414 33.50 18.18 -7.92
C GLN A 414 32.07 18.06 -8.46
N GLY A 415 31.54 16.83 -8.53
CA GLY A 415 30.18 16.60 -9.02
C GLY A 415 29.09 17.20 -8.12
N ALA A 416 29.33 17.28 -6.80
CA ALA A 416 28.39 17.90 -5.88
C ALA A 416 28.39 19.42 -6.01
N LEU A 417 29.56 20.04 -6.16
CA LEU A 417 29.69 21.47 -6.37
C LEU A 417 29.02 21.91 -7.68
N GLU A 418 29.26 21.19 -8.78
CA GLU A 418 28.61 21.45 -10.08
C GLU A 418 27.09 21.37 -9.98
N THR A 419 26.58 20.34 -9.29
CA THR A 419 25.14 20.15 -9.08
C THR A 419 24.55 21.30 -8.27
N LEU A 420 25.20 21.73 -7.19
CA LEU A 420 24.72 22.83 -6.37
C LEU A 420 24.73 24.17 -7.12
N GLN A 421 25.78 24.45 -7.88
CA GLN A 421 25.85 25.67 -8.70
C GLN A 421 24.80 25.69 -9.81
N ARG A 422 24.48 24.53 -10.38
CA ARG A 422 23.45 24.39 -11.41
C ARG A 422 22.04 24.53 -10.85
N ASP A 423 21.74 23.80 -9.77
CA ASP A 423 20.38 23.69 -9.22
C ASP A 423 20.00 24.94 -8.38
N TYR A 424 20.99 25.60 -7.73
CA TYR A 424 20.78 26.76 -6.86
C TYR A 424 21.48 28.01 -7.40
N GLN A 425 21.02 28.50 -8.56
CA GLN A 425 21.62 29.68 -9.20
C GLN A 425 21.59 30.91 -8.28
N GLY A 426 22.74 31.57 -8.15
CA GLY A 426 22.91 32.75 -7.28
C GLY A 426 23.27 32.44 -5.82
N LEU A 427 23.25 31.17 -5.40
CA LEU A 427 23.76 30.76 -4.09
C LEU A 427 25.30 30.82 -4.07
N GLN A 428 25.86 31.46 -3.05
CA GLN A 428 27.30 31.40 -2.79
C GLN A 428 27.65 30.10 -2.07
N VAL A 429 28.03 29.08 -2.85
CA VAL A 429 28.53 27.80 -2.33
C VAL A 429 30.05 27.82 -2.29
N GLU A 430 30.62 27.52 -1.13
CA GLU A 430 32.06 27.37 -0.93
C GLU A 430 32.38 25.99 -0.36
N ILE A 431 33.34 25.31 -0.99
CA ILE A 431 33.93 24.10 -0.42
C ILE A 431 35.21 24.51 0.31
N ASP A 432 35.23 24.35 1.63
CA ASP A 432 36.43 24.53 2.44
C ASP A 432 37.15 23.18 2.55
N ASP A 433 38.13 22.96 1.66
CA ASP A 433 39.02 21.80 1.67
C ASP A 433 40.40 22.14 2.28
N SER A 434 40.49 23.25 3.02
CA SER A 434 41.77 23.74 3.53
C SER A 434 42.28 22.93 4.74
N ARG A 435 41.42 22.09 5.32
CA ARG A 435 41.60 21.45 6.63
C ARG A 435 41.62 19.93 6.53
N ASN A 436 42.48 19.30 7.33
CA ASN A 436 42.55 17.85 7.44
C ASN A 436 41.63 17.40 8.58
N LEU A 437 40.48 16.82 8.23
CA LEU A 437 39.44 16.40 9.17
C LEU A 437 39.68 14.98 9.72
N SER A 438 40.68 14.25 9.22
CA SER A 438 40.99 12.86 9.60
C SER A 438 41.98 12.68 10.77
#